data_AF-A0A917U9W9-F1
#
_entry.id   AF-A0A917U9W9-F1
#
_cell.length_a   1.000
_cell.length_b   1.000
_cell.length_c   1.000
_cell.angle_alpha   90.00
_cell.angle_beta   90.00
_cell.angle_gamma   90.00
#
_symmetry.space_group_name_H-M   'P 1'
#
loop_
_entity.id
_entity.type
_entity.pdbx_description
1 polymer ?
#
loop_
_entity_poly.entity_id
_entity_poly.type
_entity_poly.pdbx_seq_one_letter_code
_entity_poly.pdbx_strand_id
1 'polypeptide(L)'
;MTTHHPTIRRLVYGHAQLHDCLAFADANNAAGEAAEIRALAAARTWGEARHVQMTHLWNPAGPDYYEPEDDCADDKPFDINELDTVIEGNWPRMVTERAFGLLPKDLQNRFGKRHCTAHNGDYLEIPTDHERELVAALRERGYELSRDDELINVLDGRR
;
A
#
# COMPACT_ATOMS: atom_id res chain seq x y z
N MET A 1 -31.59 -23.12 1.94
CA MET A 1 -31.49 -21.65 2.11
C MET A 1 -30.11 -21.35 2.68
N THR A 2 -29.13 -21.07 1.83
CA THR A 2 -27.80 -20.62 2.25
C THR A 2 -27.90 -19.13 2.59
N THR A 3 -27.83 -18.81 3.88
CA THR A 3 -27.68 -17.44 4.36
C THR A 3 -26.32 -16.92 3.92
N HIS A 4 -26.27 -16.23 2.78
CA HIS A 4 -25.15 -15.34 2.45
C HIS A 4 -25.09 -14.27 3.54
N HIS A 5 -24.20 -14.44 4.50
CA HIS A 5 -23.76 -13.32 5.32
C HIS A 5 -22.97 -12.41 4.37
N PRO A 6 -23.39 -11.14 4.15
CA PRO A 6 -22.52 -10.22 3.44
C PRO A 6 -21.24 -10.09 4.26
N THR A 7 -20.11 -10.47 3.68
CA THR A 7 -18.79 -10.23 4.27
C THR A 7 -18.64 -8.71 4.38
N ILE A 8 -18.67 -8.21 5.62
CA ILE A 8 -18.47 -6.80 5.91
C ILE A 8 -17.07 -6.41 5.39
N ARG A 9 -17.01 -5.41 4.51
CA ARG A 9 -15.73 -4.87 4.04
C ARG A 9 -15.16 -3.94 5.11
N ARG A 10 -13.97 -4.28 5.58
CA ARG A 10 -13.22 -3.50 6.57
C ARG A 10 -12.09 -2.77 5.87
N LEU A 11 -12.06 -1.45 5.98
CA LEU A 11 -10.97 -0.64 5.42
C LEU A 11 -10.28 0.15 6.53
N VAL A 12 -8.97 0.29 6.36
CA VAL A 12 -8.22 1.36 7.01
C VAL A 12 -8.06 2.50 6.02
N TYR A 13 -8.17 3.73 6.50
CA TYR A 13 -7.99 4.92 5.68
C TYR A 13 -7.15 5.97 6.42
N GLY A 14 -6.63 6.93 5.68
CA GLY A 14 -5.80 7.98 6.26
C GLY A 14 -5.22 8.90 5.20
N HIS A 15 -4.48 9.90 5.65
CA HIS A 15 -3.77 10.85 4.80
C HIS A 15 -2.47 10.24 4.26
N ALA A 16 -2.38 10.09 2.93
CA ALA A 16 -1.16 9.74 2.23
C ALA A 16 -0.38 11.03 1.92
N GLN A 17 0.77 11.21 2.57
CA GLN A 17 1.54 12.46 2.51
C GLN A 17 2.16 12.70 1.13
N LEU A 18 2.57 11.64 0.43
CA LEU A 18 3.25 11.74 -0.87
C LEU A 18 2.37 12.42 -1.94
N HIS A 19 1.07 12.15 -1.90
CA HIS A 19 0.08 12.66 -2.85
C HIS A 19 -0.89 13.68 -2.22
N ASP A 20 -0.68 14.04 -0.95
CA ASP A 20 -1.53 14.93 -0.15
C ASP A 20 -3.05 14.65 -0.25
N CYS A 21 -3.44 13.38 -0.19
CA CYS A 21 -4.85 12.98 -0.35
C CYS A 21 -5.22 11.78 0.54
N LEU A 22 -6.51 11.45 0.60
CA LEU A 22 -6.99 10.27 1.32
C LEU A 22 -6.68 9.00 0.55
N ALA A 23 -6.19 7.99 1.26
CA ALA A 23 -6.02 6.65 0.74
C ALA A 23 -6.71 5.60 1.61
N PHE A 24 -6.90 4.42 1.02
CA PHE A 24 -7.63 3.31 1.62
C PHE A 24 -6.88 2.00 1.39
N ALA A 25 -6.87 1.12 2.39
CA ALA A 25 -6.35 -0.23 2.29
C ALA A 25 -7.32 -1.24 2.93
N ASP A 26 -7.24 -2.50 2.52
CA ASP A 26 -8.00 -3.58 3.15
C ASP A 26 -7.48 -3.81 4.57
N ALA A 27 -8.35 -3.69 5.57
CA ALA A 27 -7.94 -3.77 6.98
C ALA A 27 -7.44 -5.17 7.38
N ASN A 28 -7.79 -6.23 6.63
CA ASN A 28 -7.34 -7.58 6.93
C ASN A 28 -5.86 -7.81 6.58
N ASN A 29 -5.33 -7.05 5.61
CA ASN A 29 -3.98 -7.24 5.08
C ASN A 29 -3.03 -6.09 5.43
N ALA A 30 -3.56 -4.88 5.64
CA ALA A 30 -2.77 -3.66 5.83
C ALA A 30 -1.66 -3.79 6.90
N ALA A 31 -1.97 -4.39 8.05
CA ALA A 31 -0.98 -4.58 9.12
C ALA A 31 0.13 -5.57 8.71
N GLY A 32 -0.21 -6.62 7.97
CA GLY A 32 0.75 -7.62 7.46
C GLY A 32 1.68 -7.03 6.41
N GLU A 33 1.12 -6.31 5.43
CA GLU A 33 1.90 -5.57 4.43
C GLU A 33 2.86 -4.55 5.07
N ALA A 34 2.38 -3.79 6.05
CA ALA A 34 3.23 -2.83 6.75
C ALA A 34 4.34 -3.50 7.58
N ALA A 35 4.09 -4.68 8.14
CA ALA A 35 5.11 -5.46 8.82
C ALA A 35 6.19 -5.95 7.84
N GLU A 36 5.80 -6.41 6.65
CA GLU A 36 6.70 -6.81 5.57
C GLU A 36 7.58 -5.64 5.09
N ILE A 37 6.98 -4.46 4.86
CA ILE A 37 7.70 -3.25 4.45
C ILE A 37 8.75 -2.86 5.49
N ARG A 38 8.37 -2.83 6.78
CA ARG A 38 9.27 -2.48 7.88
C ARG A 38 10.36 -3.53 8.08
N ALA A 39 10.03 -4.82 7.94
CA ALA A 39 11.02 -5.89 8.07
C ALA A 39 12.09 -5.78 6.99
N LEU A 40 11.70 -5.50 5.74
CA LEU A 40 12.65 -5.30 4.66
C LEU A 40 13.47 -4.02 4.84
N ALA A 41 12.84 -2.92 5.27
CA ALA A 41 13.56 -1.68 5.56
C ALA A 41 14.53 -1.78 6.74
N ALA A 42 14.31 -2.74 7.65
CA ALA A 42 15.18 -3.00 8.79
C ALA A 42 16.35 -3.95 8.49
N ALA A 43 16.31 -4.66 7.37
CA ALA A 43 17.39 -5.56 6.96
C ALA A 43 18.67 -4.77 6.71
N ARG A 44 19.81 -5.35 7.12
CA ARG A 44 21.13 -4.72 6.99
C ARG A 44 22.03 -5.43 5.99
N THR A 45 21.69 -6.67 5.64
CA THR A 45 22.40 -7.44 4.63
C THR A 45 21.45 -8.02 3.59
N TRP A 46 21.98 -8.34 2.41
CA TRP A 46 21.20 -8.98 1.34
C TRP A 46 20.60 -10.32 1.78
N GLY A 47 21.33 -11.09 2.59
CA GLY A 47 20.84 -12.34 3.14
C GLY A 47 19.61 -12.15 4.04
N GLU A 48 19.66 -11.16 4.94
CA GLU A 48 18.51 -10.78 5.79
C GLU A 48 17.32 -10.33 4.93
N ALA A 49 17.56 -9.46 3.95
CA ALA A 49 16.53 -8.93 3.06
C ALA A 49 15.83 -10.04 2.25
N ARG A 50 16.58 -11.00 1.69
CA ARG A 50 16.05 -12.16 0.96
C ARG A 50 15.22 -13.09 1.85
N HIS A 51 15.57 -13.20 3.13
CA HIS A 51 14.89 -14.07 4.09
C HIS A 51 13.66 -13.43 4.74
N VAL A 52 13.36 -12.15 4.46
CA VAL A 52 12.11 -11.54 4.91
C VAL A 52 10.94 -12.33 4.31
N GLN A 53 10.11 -12.88 5.20
CA GLN A 53 8.93 -13.64 4.79
C GLN A 53 7.88 -12.68 4.22
N MET A 54 7.69 -12.74 2.91
CA MET A 54 6.65 -11.99 2.21
C MET A 54 5.43 -12.87 1.96
N THR A 55 4.28 -12.46 2.48
CA THR A 55 2.98 -13.13 2.31
C THR A 55 2.00 -12.25 1.54
N HIS A 56 2.09 -10.93 1.69
CA HIS A 56 1.16 -9.98 1.11
C HIS A 56 1.78 -9.20 -0.06
N LEU A 57 3.07 -8.91 0.02
CA LEU A 57 3.85 -8.24 -1.01
C LEU A 57 4.79 -9.22 -1.71
N TRP A 58 5.43 -8.77 -2.78
CA TRP A 58 6.59 -9.44 -3.35
C TRP A 58 7.87 -8.83 -2.77
N ASN A 59 8.97 -9.61 -2.74
CA ASN A 59 10.25 -9.15 -2.19
C ASN A 59 11.10 -8.47 -3.28
N PRO A 60 11.39 -7.16 -3.21
CA PRO A 60 12.21 -6.46 -4.19
C PRO A 60 13.70 -6.78 -4.10
N ALA A 61 14.16 -7.41 -3.02
CA ALA A 61 15.53 -7.94 -2.90
C ALA A 61 15.61 -9.43 -3.30
N GLY A 62 14.51 -10.01 -3.81
CA GLY A 62 14.41 -11.41 -4.17
C GLY A 62 15.27 -11.77 -5.39
N PRO A 63 15.53 -13.08 -5.59
CA PRO A 63 16.37 -13.57 -6.69
C PRO A 63 15.78 -13.30 -8.08
N ASP A 64 14.49 -12.96 -8.16
CA ASP A 64 13.82 -12.60 -9.43
C ASP A 64 14.29 -11.24 -9.99
N TYR A 65 14.93 -10.41 -9.16
CA TYR A 65 15.38 -9.06 -9.53
C TYR A 65 16.89 -8.85 -9.40
N TYR A 66 17.52 -9.51 -8.42
CA TYR A 66 18.95 -9.37 -8.12
C TYR A 66 19.58 -10.74 -7.87
N GLU A 67 20.43 -11.20 -8.80
CA GLU A 67 21.14 -12.46 -8.63
C GLU A 67 22.33 -12.26 -7.66
N PRO A 68 22.74 -13.29 -6.90
CA PRO A 68 23.89 -13.18 -5.97
C PRO A 68 25.21 -12.79 -6.66
N GLU A 69 25.29 -12.93 -7.99
CA GLU A 69 26.45 -12.62 -8.82
C GLU A 69 26.58 -11.12 -9.12
N ASP A 70 25.54 -10.31 -8.86
CA ASP A 70 25.47 -8.85 -9.08
C ASP A 70 26.02 -8.03 -7.89
N ASP A 71 27.10 -8.47 -7.23
CA ASP A 71 27.64 -7.86 -5.97
C ASP A 71 26.65 -7.89 -4.78
N CYS A 72 25.62 -8.73 -4.87
CA CYS A 72 24.54 -8.89 -3.89
C CYS A 72 24.71 -10.19 -3.07
N ALA A 73 25.94 -10.50 -2.64
CA ALA A 73 26.20 -11.65 -1.77
C ALA A 73 25.55 -11.45 -0.39
N ASP A 74 25.12 -12.53 0.26
CA ASP A 74 24.26 -12.45 1.46
C ASP A 74 24.84 -11.66 2.64
N ASP A 75 26.17 -11.59 2.75
CA ASP A 75 26.90 -10.85 3.79
C ASP A 75 27.15 -9.38 3.43
N LYS A 76 26.84 -8.96 2.19
CA LYS A 76 27.02 -7.58 1.74
C LYS A 76 25.99 -6.66 2.39
N PRO A 77 26.37 -5.39 2.67
CA PRO A 77 25.43 -4.37 3.13
C PRO A 77 24.23 -4.25 2.19
N PHE A 78 23.07 -4.02 2.78
CA PHE A 78 21.82 -3.80 2.08
C PHE A 78 21.20 -2.49 2.56
N ASP A 79 20.79 -1.66 1.60
CA ASP A 79 19.90 -0.52 1.82
C ASP A 79 18.75 -0.63 0.82
N ILE A 80 17.53 -0.73 1.35
CA ILE A 80 16.31 -0.82 0.55
C ILE A 80 16.12 0.38 -0.39
N ASN A 81 16.68 1.54 -0.04
CA ASN A 81 16.56 2.76 -0.84
C ASN A 81 17.46 2.76 -2.08
N GLU A 82 18.38 1.79 -2.18
CA GLU A 82 19.26 1.61 -3.35
C GLU A 82 18.66 0.67 -4.40
N LEU A 83 17.52 0.02 -4.11
CA LEU A 83 16.85 -0.86 -5.07
C LEU A 83 16.14 -0.04 -6.16
N ASP A 84 16.34 -0.41 -7.43
CA ASP A 84 15.79 0.33 -8.58
C ASP A 84 14.27 0.46 -8.50
N THR A 85 13.57 -0.62 -8.12
CA THR A 85 12.11 -0.61 -7.97
C THR A 85 11.63 0.33 -6.85
N VAL A 86 12.46 0.56 -5.83
CA VAL A 86 12.17 1.52 -4.76
C VAL A 86 12.44 2.94 -5.25
N ILE A 87 13.57 3.16 -5.91
CA ILE A 87 13.97 4.45 -6.50
C ILE A 87 12.93 4.94 -7.52
N GLU A 88 12.43 4.04 -8.35
CA GLU A 88 11.39 4.30 -9.34
C GLU A 88 9.98 4.45 -8.73
N GLY A 89 9.83 4.22 -7.42
CA GLY A 89 8.54 4.29 -6.72
C GLY A 89 7.57 3.16 -7.10
N ASN A 90 8.09 2.06 -7.64
CA ASN A 90 7.33 0.86 -8.00
C ASN A 90 7.07 -0.04 -6.78
N TRP A 91 7.87 0.09 -5.71
CA TRP A 91 7.69 -0.66 -4.47
C TRP A 91 7.77 0.21 -3.18
N PRO A 92 6.75 0.12 -2.30
CA PRO A 92 5.48 -0.58 -2.49
C PRO A 92 4.63 0.10 -3.57
N ARG A 93 3.62 -0.60 -4.09
CA ARG A 93 2.64 0.00 -5.01
C ARG A 93 1.87 1.11 -4.29
N MET A 94 1.68 2.25 -4.97
CA MET A 94 0.97 3.42 -4.44
C MET A 94 -0.34 3.04 -3.75
N VAL A 95 -0.49 3.44 -2.48
CA VAL A 95 -1.69 3.10 -1.70
C VAL A 95 -2.93 3.84 -2.22
N THR A 96 -2.74 5.01 -2.84
CA THR A 96 -3.79 5.84 -3.46
C THR A 96 -4.44 5.19 -4.69
N GLU A 97 -3.74 4.29 -5.38
CA GLU A 97 -4.32 3.53 -6.49
C GLU A 97 -5.37 2.51 -6.03
N ARG A 98 -5.21 1.97 -4.81
CA ARG A 98 -6.07 0.89 -4.28
C ARG A 98 -7.53 1.31 -4.16
N ALA A 99 -7.80 2.61 -4.04
CA ALA A 99 -9.15 3.16 -3.99
C ALA A 99 -10.02 2.75 -5.21
N PHE A 100 -9.41 2.51 -6.38
CA PHE A 100 -10.13 2.03 -7.57
C PHE A 100 -10.77 0.64 -7.37
N GLY A 101 -10.15 -0.24 -6.57
CA GLY A 101 -10.68 -1.58 -6.27
C GLY A 101 -11.52 -1.65 -4.98
N LEU A 102 -11.24 -0.76 -4.03
CA LEU A 102 -11.85 -0.80 -2.70
C LEU A 102 -13.16 0.00 -2.60
N LEU A 103 -13.22 1.14 -3.29
CA LEU A 103 -14.37 2.06 -3.21
C LEU A 103 -15.42 1.77 -4.29
N PRO A 104 -16.72 1.98 -4.01
CA PRO A 104 -17.76 1.97 -5.05
C PRO A 104 -17.50 3.01 -6.14
N LYS A 105 -17.77 2.68 -7.42
CA LYS A 105 -17.50 3.56 -8.56
C LYS A 105 -18.19 4.92 -8.48
N ASP A 106 -19.41 4.97 -7.94
CA ASP A 106 -20.15 6.22 -7.74
C ASP A 106 -19.46 7.14 -6.71
N LEU A 107 -18.86 6.58 -5.67
CA LEU A 107 -18.08 7.35 -4.70
C LEU A 107 -16.74 7.81 -5.26
N GLN A 108 -16.08 6.97 -6.07
CA GLN A 108 -14.86 7.37 -6.79
C GLN A 108 -15.14 8.58 -7.69
N ASN A 109 -16.23 8.55 -8.47
CA ASN A 109 -16.59 9.64 -9.38
C ASN A 109 -17.05 10.91 -8.66
N ARG A 110 -17.62 10.77 -7.45
CA ARG A 110 -18.15 11.91 -6.68
C ARG A 110 -17.06 12.64 -5.90
N PHE A 111 -16.14 11.90 -5.29
CA PHE A 111 -15.17 12.44 -4.32
C PHE A 111 -13.73 12.40 -4.82
N GLY A 112 -13.45 11.68 -5.90
CA GLY A 112 -12.10 11.48 -6.39
C GLY A 112 -11.90 12.06 -7.79
N LYS A 113 -10.64 12.38 -8.08
CA LYS A 113 -10.16 12.70 -9.42
C LYS A 113 -9.08 11.70 -9.80
N ARG A 114 -9.19 11.12 -11.00
CA ARG A 114 -8.14 10.22 -11.52
C ARG A 114 -6.95 11.05 -12.00
N HIS A 115 -5.76 10.67 -11.57
CA HIS A 115 -4.50 11.25 -12.00
C HIS A 115 -3.63 10.16 -12.62
N CYS A 116 -3.10 10.42 -13.81
CA CYS A 116 -2.18 9.53 -14.50
C CYS A 116 -0.74 9.90 -14.10
N THR A 117 0.03 8.92 -13.64
CA THR A 117 1.48 9.09 -13.49
C THR A 117 2.17 8.62 -14.78
N ALA A 118 3.40 9.08 -15.01
CA ALA A 118 4.16 8.70 -16.21
C ALA A 118 4.58 7.21 -16.20
N HIS A 119 4.79 6.63 -15.01
CA HIS A 119 5.44 5.32 -14.86
C HIS A 119 4.73 4.36 -13.87
N ASN A 120 3.97 4.86 -12.89
CA ASN A 120 3.55 4.08 -11.72
C ASN A 120 2.04 3.77 -11.74
N GLY A 121 1.36 4.04 -12.87
CA GLY A 121 -0.08 3.84 -13.04
C GLY A 121 -0.94 5.04 -12.64
N ASP A 122 -2.26 4.84 -12.67
CA ASP A 122 -3.23 5.86 -12.25
C ASP A 122 -3.39 5.81 -10.73
N TYR A 123 -3.60 6.95 -10.08
CA TYR A 123 -4.12 7.02 -8.72
C TYR A 123 -5.41 7.84 -8.65
N LEU A 124 -6.17 7.63 -7.57
CA LEU A 124 -7.38 8.40 -7.28
C LEU A 124 -7.05 9.44 -6.21
N GLU A 125 -6.95 10.70 -6.61
CA GLU A 125 -6.81 11.82 -5.68
C GLU A 125 -8.16 12.09 -5.02
N ILE A 126 -8.26 11.83 -3.72
CA ILE A 126 -9.44 12.17 -2.91
C ILE A 126 -9.02 13.25 -1.91
N PRO A 127 -9.45 14.51 -2.10
CA PRO A 127 -9.15 15.60 -1.18
C PRO A 127 -9.51 15.29 0.28
N THR A 128 -8.68 15.75 1.22
CA THR A 128 -8.87 15.50 2.66
C THR A 128 -10.10 16.20 3.25
N ASP A 129 -10.56 17.28 2.63
CA ASP A 129 -11.80 17.99 3.00
C ASP A 129 -13.07 17.16 2.69
N HIS A 130 -12.98 16.16 1.82
CA HIS A 130 -14.06 15.20 1.52
C HIS A 130 -14.16 14.05 2.52
N GLU A 131 -13.21 13.90 3.46
CA GLU A 131 -13.13 12.77 4.39
C GLU A 131 -14.47 12.48 5.07
N ARG A 132 -15.05 13.50 5.71
CA ARG A 132 -16.25 13.32 6.53
C ARG A 132 -17.43 12.80 5.71
N GLU A 133 -17.64 13.33 4.52
CA GLU A 133 -18.75 12.93 3.65
C GLU A 133 -18.52 11.55 3.05
N LEU A 134 -17.30 11.25 2.60
CA LEU A 134 -16.95 9.96 2.03
C LEU A 134 -17.07 8.83 3.08
N VAL A 135 -16.55 9.04 4.28
CA VAL A 135 -16.62 8.09 5.40
C VAL A 135 -18.08 7.82 5.79
N ALA A 136 -18.92 8.86 5.86
CA ALA A 136 -20.34 8.69 6.14
C ALA A 136 -21.03 7.85 5.04
N ALA A 137 -20.78 8.17 3.77
CA ALA A 137 -21.35 7.45 2.63
C ALA A 137 -20.93 5.97 2.57
N LEU A 138 -19.68 5.66 2.96
CA LEU A 138 -19.19 4.28 3.05
C LEU A 138 -19.85 3.53 4.21
N ARG A 139 -20.00 4.15 5.39
CA ARG A 139 -20.66 3.55 6.55
C ARG A 139 -22.14 3.26 6.29
N GLU A 140 -22.84 4.15 5.60
CA GLU A 140 -24.23 3.92 5.16
C GLU A 140 -24.37 2.69 4.25
N ARG A 141 -23.30 2.33 3.53
CA ARG A 141 -23.22 1.13 2.68
C ARG A 141 -22.71 -0.11 3.43
N GLY A 142 -22.51 -0.02 4.75
CA GLY A 142 -22.10 -1.15 5.59
C GLY A 142 -20.60 -1.42 5.63
N TYR A 143 -19.76 -0.44 5.25
CA TYR A 143 -18.31 -0.55 5.44
C TYR A 143 -17.92 -0.26 6.90
N GLU A 144 -17.00 -1.04 7.44
CA GLU A 144 -16.30 -0.73 8.69
C GLU A 144 -15.02 0.04 8.36
N LEU A 145 -14.84 1.22 8.97
CA LEU A 145 -13.75 2.14 8.68
C LEU A 145 -12.98 2.50 9.94
N SER A 146 -11.66 2.37 9.89
CA SER A 146 -10.72 2.84 10.91
C SER A 146 -9.73 3.83 10.30
N ARG A 147 -9.40 4.90 11.03
CA ARG A 147 -8.40 5.87 10.57
C ARG A 147 -7.02 5.52 11.14
N ASP A 148 -6.01 5.46 10.28
CA ASP A 148 -4.61 5.27 10.66
C ASP A 148 -3.68 5.89 9.60
N ASP A 149 -3.29 7.15 9.81
CA ASP A 149 -2.44 7.89 8.88
C ASP A 149 -1.03 7.29 8.81
N GLU A 150 -0.48 6.83 9.93
CA GLU A 150 0.86 6.24 9.98
C GLU A 150 0.92 4.91 9.22
N LEU A 151 -0.10 4.06 9.38
CA LEU A 151 -0.20 2.82 8.62
C LEU A 151 -0.33 3.10 7.11
N ILE A 152 -1.16 4.06 6.70
CA ILE A 152 -1.28 4.45 5.30
C ILE A 152 0.05 4.91 4.73
N ASN A 153 0.80 5.75 5.45
CA ASN A 153 2.09 6.22 4.96
C ASN A 153 3.13 5.09 4.88
N VAL A 154 3.11 4.11 5.79
CA VAL A 154 3.98 2.92 5.66
C VAL A 154 3.63 2.12 4.42
N LEU A 155 2.34 1.92 4.14
CA LEU A 155 1.88 1.25 2.92
C LEU A 155 2.22 2.02 1.64
N ASP A 156 2.35 3.35 1.72
CA ASP A 156 2.82 4.22 0.63
C ASP A 156 4.35 4.33 0.56
N GLY A 157 5.08 3.51 1.32
CA GLY A 157 6.53 3.41 1.25
C GLY A 157 7.31 4.30 2.23
N ARG A 158 6.66 4.94 3.20
CA ARG A 158 7.36 5.60 4.33
C ARG A 158 7.98 4.54 5.24
N ARG A 159 9.30 4.56 5.39
CA ARG A 159 10.09 3.54 6.09
C ARG A 159 10.86 4.16 7.24
#